data_AF-A0A3G9IUQ3-F1
#
_entry.id   AF-A0A3G9IUQ3-F1
#
_cell.length_a   1.000
_cell.length_b   1.000
_cell.length_c   1.000
_cell.angle_alpha   90.00
_cell.angle_beta   90.00
_cell.angle_gamma   90.00
#
_symmetry.space_group_name_H-M   'P 1'
#
loop_
_entity.id
_entity.type
_entity.pdbx_description
1 polymer ?
#
loop_
_entity_poly.entity_id
_entity_poly.type
_entity_poly.pdbx_seq_one_letter_code
_entity_poly.pdbx_strand_id
1 'polypeptide(L)'
;MNDDATRVHESVDDTQTRMGRIAAAVRSVTPETHQGFAKVKVVRVDPWSVGRIAFVISIGIGIAMMIATVVLWWVLGAIGVWDDINRSVQTILNNGSTFSVTDYLSTFRVIGFMLVVSLVEVVVVTTGATLGAYLYNLAAETVGGINLTLAGEVPGPEDD
;
A
#
# COMPACT_ATOMS: atom_id res chain seq x y z
N MET A 1 -61.98 12.41 -50.21
CA MET A 1 -62.05 11.86 -48.83
C MET A 1 -61.19 10.59 -48.65
N ASN A 2 -60.30 10.23 -49.59
CA ASN A 2 -59.56 8.96 -49.56
C ASN A 2 -58.04 9.10 -49.33
N ASP A 3 -57.52 10.32 -49.19
CA ASP A 3 -56.06 10.57 -49.13
C ASP A 3 -55.46 10.46 -47.72
N ASP A 4 -56.31 10.33 -46.70
CA ASP A 4 -55.89 10.31 -45.29
C ASP A 4 -55.53 8.89 -44.82
N ALA A 5 -56.25 7.87 -45.31
CA ALA A 5 -56.03 6.48 -44.94
C ALA A 5 -54.66 5.93 -45.43
N THR A 6 -54.12 6.47 -46.53
CA THR A 6 -52.84 6.03 -47.10
C THR A 6 -51.63 6.62 -46.37
N ARG A 7 -51.73 7.87 -45.87
CA ARG A 7 -50.66 8.52 -45.08
C ARG A 7 -50.46 7.89 -43.71
N VAL A 8 -51.55 7.43 -43.08
CA VAL A 8 -51.45 6.76 -41.77
C VAL A 8 -50.70 5.44 -41.91
N HIS A 9 -50.94 4.68 -43.00
CA HIS A 9 -50.24 3.44 -43.29
C HIS A 9 -48.73 3.63 -43.52
N GLU A 10 -48.34 4.71 -44.19
CA GLU A 10 -46.92 5.06 -44.44
C GLU A 10 -46.20 5.48 -43.15
N SER A 11 -46.84 6.27 -42.28
CA SER A 11 -46.23 6.69 -41.00
C SER A 11 -46.07 5.54 -40.00
N VAL A 12 -46.97 4.55 -40.04
CA VAL A 12 -46.91 3.37 -39.17
C VAL A 12 -45.76 2.45 -39.61
N ASP A 13 -45.53 2.31 -40.91
CA ASP A 13 -44.42 1.49 -41.46
C ASP A 13 -43.06 2.13 -41.18
N ASP A 14 -42.96 3.46 -41.25
CA ASP A 14 -41.77 4.23 -40.86
C ASP A 14 -41.48 4.12 -39.36
N THR A 15 -42.53 4.11 -38.53
CA THR A 15 -42.41 3.96 -37.07
C THR A 15 -41.97 2.55 -36.71
N GLN A 16 -42.53 1.52 -37.35
CA GLN A 16 -42.09 0.13 -37.15
C GLN A 16 -40.66 -0.11 -37.64
N THR A 17 -40.29 0.47 -38.78
CA THR A 17 -38.93 0.37 -39.32
C THR A 17 -37.91 1.06 -38.41
N ARG A 18 -38.26 2.23 -37.86
CA ARG A 18 -37.44 2.92 -36.86
C ARG A 18 -37.34 2.11 -35.57
N MET A 19 -38.45 1.58 -35.06
CA MET A 19 -38.47 0.75 -33.87
C MET A 19 -37.66 -0.54 -34.03
N GLY A 20 -37.71 -1.18 -35.20
CA GLY A 20 -36.90 -2.36 -35.52
C GLY A 20 -35.41 -2.06 -35.55
N ARG A 21 -35.00 -0.89 -36.06
CA ARG A 21 -33.60 -0.44 -36.03
C ARG A 21 -33.13 -0.09 -34.62
N ILE A 22 -34.00 0.53 -33.80
CA ILE A 22 -33.69 0.85 -32.40
C ILE A 22 -33.59 -0.45 -31.59
N ALA A 23 -34.51 -1.40 -31.78
CA ALA A 23 -34.45 -2.71 -31.14
C ALA A 23 -33.20 -3.51 -31.54
N ALA A 24 -32.80 -3.46 -32.82
CA ALA A 24 -31.55 -4.07 -33.29
C ALA A 24 -30.30 -3.38 -32.70
N ALA A 25 -30.30 -2.05 -32.60
CA ALA A 25 -29.21 -1.28 -31.98
C ALA A 25 -29.12 -1.49 -30.46
N VAL A 26 -30.25 -1.70 -29.78
CA VAL A 26 -30.28 -2.07 -28.36
C VAL A 26 -29.76 -3.49 -28.15
N ARG A 27 -30.03 -4.42 -29.08
CA ARG A 27 -29.54 -5.81 -29.01
C ARG A 27 -28.04 -5.95 -29.27
N SER A 28 -27.41 -4.99 -29.95
CA SER A 28 -25.95 -4.95 -30.12
C SER A 28 -25.20 -4.39 -28.90
N VAL A 29 -25.91 -3.96 -27.84
CA VAL A 29 -25.32 -3.62 -26.54
C VAL A 29 -25.43 -4.82 -25.62
N THR A 30 -25.00 -5.99 -26.08
CA THR A 30 -24.70 -7.09 -25.16
C THR A 30 -23.22 -6.91 -24.82
N PRO A 31 -22.85 -6.50 -23.59
CA PRO A 31 -21.45 -6.46 -23.21
C PRO A 31 -20.96 -7.90 -23.27
N GLU A 32 -20.19 -8.25 -24.31
CA GLU A 32 -19.51 -9.54 -24.34
C GLU A 32 -18.55 -9.54 -23.17
N THR A 33 -18.89 -10.31 -22.13
CA THR A 33 -18.08 -10.41 -20.94
C THR A 33 -16.83 -11.19 -21.28
N HIS A 34 -15.79 -10.48 -21.75
CA HIS A 34 -14.48 -11.05 -21.99
C HIS A 34 -13.87 -11.46 -20.65
N GLN A 35 -14.13 -12.71 -20.25
CA GLN A 35 -13.34 -13.44 -19.27
C GLN A 35 -11.95 -13.69 -19.88
N GLY A 36 -11.09 -12.67 -19.83
CA GLY A 36 -9.78 -12.69 -20.44
C GLY A 36 -8.77 -11.89 -19.65
N PHE A 37 -7.52 -12.33 -19.67
CA PHE A 37 -6.43 -11.61 -19.03
C PHE A 37 -6.15 -10.29 -19.76
N ALA A 38 -6.46 -9.17 -19.11
CA ALA A 38 -6.15 -7.85 -19.65
C ALA A 38 -4.70 -7.48 -19.33
N LYS A 39 -3.92 -7.11 -20.35
CA LYS A 39 -2.55 -6.60 -20.18
C LYS A 39 -2.62 -5.09 -19.93
N VAL A 40 -2.30 -4.66 -18.71
CA VAL A 40 -2.30 -3.25 -18.31
C VAL A 40 -0.87 -2.83 -17.95
N LYS A 41 -0.46 -1.62 -18.34
CA LYS A 41 0.86 -1.09 -17.96
C LYS A 41 0.72 -0.09 -16.83
N VAL A 42 1.57 -0.20 -15.81
CA VAL A 42 1.79 0.89 -14.86
C VAL A 42 2.73 1.88 -15.51
N VAL A 43 2.20 3.04 -15.87
CA VAL A 43 2.96 4.13 -16.51
C VAL A 43 3.29 5.23 -15.51
N ARG A 44 2.46 5.39 -14.48
CA ARG A 44 2.63 6.39 -13.44
C ARG A 44 2.12 5.87 -12.11
N VAL A 45 2.83 6.22 -11.05
CA VAL A 45 2.45 5.96 -9.66
C VAL A 45 2.27 7.31 -8.96
N ASP A 46 1.17 7.47 -8.21
CA ASP A 46 0.89 8.69 -7.47
C ASP A 46 1.76 8.74 -6.18
N PRO A 47 2.69 9.71 -6.06
CA PRO A 47 3.55 9.82 -4.88
C PRO A 47 2.77 10.05 -3.57
N TRP A 48 1.60 10.68 -3.64
CA TRP A 48 0.76 10.93 -2.48
C TRP A 48 0.17 9.64 -1.91
N SER A 49 -0.24 8.72 -2.79
CA SER A 49 -0.72 7.40 -2.40
C SER A 49 0.40 6.57 -1.78
N VAL A 50 1.57 6.53 -2.44
CA VAL A 50 2.77 5.82 -1.93
C VAL A 50 3.18 6.37 -0.58
N GLY A 51 3.20 7.69 -0.40
CA GLY A 51 3.55 8.32 0.86
C GLY A 51 2.65 7.87 2.02
N ARG A 52 1.33 7.78 1.80
CA ARG A 52 0.38 7.31 2.83
C ARG A 52 0.60 5.84 3.22
N ILE A 53 0.78 4.96 2.23
CA ILE A 53 0.99 3.53 2.48
C ILE A 53 2.35 3.31 3.16
N ALA A 54 3.39 3.99 2.68
CA ALA A 54 4.72 3.94 3.25
C ALA A 54 4.75 4.45 4.70
N PHE A 55 4.00 5.51 5.01
CA PHE A 55 3.90 6.03 6.37
C PHE A 55 3.32 5.00 7.34
N VAL A 56 2.24 4.30 6.96
CA VAL A 56 1.63 3.25 7.80
C VAL A 56 2.58 2.05 7.96
N ILE A 57 3.20 1.59 6.88
CA ILE A 57 4.16 0.49 6.92
C ILE A 57 5.34 0.85 7.83
N SER A 58 5.85 2.07 7.71
CA SER A 58 7.01 2.50 8.47
C SER A 58 6.73 2.64 9.95
N ILE A 59 5.54 3.09 10.36
CA ILE A 59 5.12 3.01 11.77
C ILE A 59 5.15 1.55 12.27
N GLY A 60 4.68 0.61 11.45
CA GLY A 60 4.75 -0.82 11.77
C GLY A 60 6.19 -1.32 11.98
N ILE A 61 7.11 -0.94 11.08
CA ILE A 61 8.53 -1.26 11.19
C ILE A 61 9.13 -0.63 12.44
N GLY A 62 8.88 0.65 12.68
CA GLY A 62 9.34 1.39 13.85
C GLY A 62 8.90 0.76 15.17
N ILE A 63 7.64 0.29 15.25
CA ILE A 63 7.12 -0.42 16.42
C ILE A 63 7.79 -1.80 16.56
N ALA A 64 7.93 -2.54 15.46
CA ALA A 64 8.57 -3.85 15.47
C ALA A 64 10.02 -3.76 15.97
N MET A 65 10.78 -2.75 15.52
CA MET A 65 12.14 -2.51 16.02
C MET A 65 12.16 -2.14 17.51
N MET A 66 11.19 -1.37 17.98
CA MET A 66 11.07 -1.02 19.40
C MET A 66 10.80 -2.27 20.26
N ILE A 67 9.88 -3.13 19.83
CA ILE A 67 9.60 -4.41 20.50
C ILE A 67 10.85 -5.30 20.49
N ALA A 68 11.52 -5.42 19.34
CA ALA A 68 12.76 -6.19 19.23
C ALA A 68 13.84 -5.68 20.21
N THR A 69 13.96 -4.36 20.38
CA THR A 69 14.91 -3.75 21.32
C THR A 69 14.54 -4.04 22.78
N VAL A 70 13.25 -3.98 23.13
CA VAL A 70 12.79 -4.34 24.48
C VAL A 70 13.09 -5.80 24.79
N VAL A 71 12.77 -6.70 23.86
CA VAL A 71 13.04 -8.13 24.00
C VAL A 71 14.53 -8.38 24.13
N LEU A 72 15.35 -7.77 23.27
CA LEU A 72 16.81 -7.87 23.34
C LEU A 72 17.33 -7.41 24.70
N TRP A 73 16.86 -6.27 25.21
CA TRP A 73 17.26 -5.75 26.52
C TRP A 73 16.93 -6.72 27.65
N TRP A 74 15.75 -7.33 27.61
CA TRP A 74 15.32 -8.34 28.58
C TRP A 74 16.19 -9.59 28.52
N VAL A 75 16.49 -10.09 27.32
CA VAL A 75 17.35 -11.27 27.12
C VAL A 75 18.74 -11.02 27.69
N LEU A 76 19.35 -9.86 27.42
CA LEU A 76 20.65 -9.49 27.98
C LEU A 76 20.65 -9.49 29.51
N GLY A 77 19.56 -9.03 30.12
CA GLY A 77 19.38 -9.10 31.56
C GLY A 77 19.22 -10.53 32.08
N ALA A 78 18.45 -11.36 31.39
CA ALA A 78 18.20 -12.75 31.80
C ALA A 78 19.46 -13.61 31.78
N ILE A 79 20.40 -13.35 30.86
CA ILE A 79 21.67 -14.07 30.76
C ILE A 79 22.80 -13.45 31.62
N GLY A 80 22.52 -12.39 32.38
CA GLY A 80 23.49 -11.79 33.31
C GLY A 80 24.57 -10.91 32.67
N VAL A 81 24.42 -10.48 31.41
CA VAL A 81 25.43 -9.63 30.73
C VAL A 81 25.73 -8.35 31.51
N TRP A 82 24.71 -7.74 32.14
CA TRP A 82 24.89 -6.53 32.94
C TRP A 82 25.80 -6.75 34.16
N ASP A 83 25.70 -7.92 34.79
CA ASP A 83 26.51 -8.25 35.97
C ASP A 83 27.98 -8.45 35.60
N ASP A 84 28.25 -9.09 34.45
CA ASP A 84 29.61 -9.31 33.95
C ASP A 84 30.28 -8.00 33.51
N ILE A 85 29.53 -7.08 32.89
CA ILE A 85 30.02 -5.74 32.56
C ILE A 85 30.35 -4.97 33.85
N ASN A 86 29.44 -4.96 34.83
CA ASN A 86 29.65 -4.30 36.11
C ASN A 86 30.92 -4.81 36.81
N ARG A 87 31.11 -6.14 36.87
CA ARG A 87 32.30 -6.78 37.47
C ARG A 87 33.59 -6.38 36.74
N SER A 88 33.56 -6.34 35.41
CA SER A 88 34.72 -5.95 34.59
C SER A 88 35.13 -4.50 34.86
N VAL A 89 34.16 -3.58 34.93
CA VAL A 89 34.44 -2.16 35.18
C VAL A 89 34.97 -1.93 36.60
N GLN A 90 34.39 -2.58 37.61
CA GLN A 90 34.87 -2.47 38.99
C GLN A 90 36.31 -2.97 39.16
N THR A 91 36.69 -4.03 38.44
CA THR A 91 38.05 -4.57 38.44
C THR A 91 39.07 -3.57 37.88
N ILE A 92 38.71 -2.83 36.82
CA ILE A 92 39.61 -1.84 36.19
C ILE A 92 39.71 -0.59 37.04
N LEU A 93 38.59 -0.12 37.60
CA LEU A 93 38.54 1.14 38.32
C LEU A 93 39.18 1.06 39.71
N ASN A 94 39.40 -0.14 40.28
CA ASN A 94 40.04 -0.36 41.60
C ASN A 94 39.44 0.48 42.76
N ASN A 95 38.27 1.06 42.54
CA ASN A 95 37.59 1.94 43.46
C ASN A 95 36.40 1.14 44.00
N GLY A 96 36.38 0.90 45.32
CA GLY A 96 35.27 0.24 46.03
C GLY A 96 33.94 1.01 46.03
N SER A 97 33.76 1.92 45.07
CA SER A 97 32.50 2.60 44.78
C SER A 97 31.56 1.69 43.99
N THR A 98 30.30 1.63 44.40
CA THR A 98 29.20 0.90 43.75
C THR A 98 28.89 1.49 42.37
N PHE A 99 29.72 1.21 41.37
CA PHE A 99 29.43 1.55 39.98
C PHE A 99 28.50 0.50 39.38
N SER A 100 27.31 0.94 38.95
CA SER A 100 26.33 0.12 38.24
C SER A 100 26.04 0.74 36.87
N VAL A 101 26.33 0.02 35.80
CA VAL A 101 26.08 0.43 34.42
C VAL A 101 24.59 0.63 34.17
N THR A 102 23.72 -0.12 34.84
CA THR A 102 22.25 0.01 34.70
C THR A 102 21.71 1.33 35.26
N ASP A 103 22.47 2.03 36.12
CA ASP A 103 22.10 3.38 36.59
C ASP A 103 22.30 4.44 35.48
N TYR A 104 23.28 4.21 34.60
CA TYR A 104 23.58 5.09 33.47
C TYR A 104 22.79 4.71 32.20
N LEU A 105 22.67 3.42 31.94
CA LEU A 105 21.91 2.83 30.84
C LEU A 105 20.67 2.12 31.38
N SER A 106 19.72 2.89 31.91
CA SER A 106 18.47 2.32 32.40
C SER A 106 17.56 1.89 31.25
N THR A 107 16.73 0.87 31.50
CA THR A 107 15.72 0.36 30.54
C THR A 107 14.88 1.49 29.95
N PHE A 108 14.47 2.46 30.77
CA PHE A 108 13.66 3.60 30.32
C PHE A 108 14.42 4.53 29.36
N ARG A 109 15.73 4.72 29.56
CA ARG A 109 16.56 5.53 28.64
C ARG A 109 16.72 4.85 27.29
N VAL A 110 16.89 3.53 27.29
CA VAL A 110 17.04 2.73 26.06
C VAL A 110 15.75 2.74 25.25
N ILE A 111 14.60 2.55 25.91
CA ILE A 111 13.29 2.64 25.26
C ILE A 111 13.05 4.07 24.75
N GLY A 112 13.37 5.10 25.53
CA GLY A 112 13.24 6.49 25.12
C GLY A 112 14.13 6.84 23.92
N PHE A 113 15.37 6.36 23.89
CA PHE A 113 16.26 6.50 22.74
C PHE A 113 15.70 5.79 21.52
N MET A 114 15.22 4.56 21.69
CA MET A 114 14.66 3.76 20.61
C MET A 114 13.39 4.39 20.01
N LEU A 115 12.59 5.06 20.83
CA LEU A 115 11.45 5.84 20.36
C LEU A 115 11.88 6.95 19.40
N VAL A 116 12.93 7.71 19.74
CA VAL A 116 13.46 8.76 18.86
C VAL A 116 14.00 8.17 17.56
N VAL A 117 14.77 7.08 17.64
CA VAL A 117 15.28 6.37 16.46
C VAL A 117 14.15 5.89 15.56
N SER A 118 13.09 5.34 16.15
CA SER A 118 11.89 4.89 15.45
C SER A 118 11.21 6.05 14.71
N LEU A 119 11.06 7.22 15.35
CA LEU A 119 10.51 8.40 14.68
C LEU A 119 11.36 8.88 13.50
N VAL A 120 12.69 8.79 13.60
CA VAL A 120 13.59 9.14 12.50
C VAL A 120 13.46 8.15 11.35
N GLU A 121 13.40 6.84 11.63
CA GLU A 121 13.16 5.82 10.60
C GLU A 121 11.84 6.07 9.86
N VAL A 122 10.78 6.43 10.58
CA VAL A 122 9.48 6.77 9.96
C VAL A 122 9.62 7.83 8.88
N VAL A 123 10.37 8.89 9.17
CA VAL A 123 10.62 9.97 8.21
C VAL A 123 11.47 9.47 7.04
N VAL A 124 12.53 8.70 7.31
CA VAL A 124 13.46 8.20 6.29
C VAL A 124 12.76 7.27 5.30
N VAL A 125 12.01 6.29 5.78
CA VAL A 125 11.32 5.32 4.91
C VAL A 125 10.19 5.98 4.13
N THR A 126 9.40 6.83 4.78
CA THR A 126 8.31 7.56 4.10
C THR A 126 8.85 8.46 2.99
N THR A 127 9.91 9.22 3.29
CA THR A 127 10.54 10.11 2.30
C THR A 127 11.22 9.31 1.20
N GLY A 128 11.91 8.22 1.55
CA GLY A 128 12.55 7.32 0.60
C GLY A 128 11.56 6.67 -0.37
N ALA A 129 10.40 6.21 0.14
CA ALA A 129 9.34 5.65 -0.70
C ALA A 129 8.69 6.70 -1.60
N THR A 130 8.43 7.90 -1.06
CA THR A 130 7.88 9.03 -1.82
C THR A 130 8.84 9.42 -2.95
N LEU A 131 10.14 9.55 -2.65
CA LEU A 131 11.17 9.83 -3.64
C LEU A 131 11.27 8.70 -4.67
N GLY A 132 11.18 7.44 -4.24
CA GLY A 132 11.13 6.28 -5.11
C GLY A 132 9.97 6.35 -6.12
N ALA A 133 8.79 6.82 -5.70
CA ALA A 133 7.65 7.03 -6.60
C ALA A 133 7.94 8.12 -7.65
N TYR A 134 8.59 9.23 -7.28
CA TYR A 134 9.00 10.25 -8.23
C TYR A 134 10.02 9.72 -9.25
N LEU A 135 11.02 8.97 -8.78
CA LEU A 135 12.03 8.38 -9.65
C LEU A 135 11.44 7.32 -10.59
N TYR A 136 10.49 6.52 -10.10
CA TYR A 136 9.74 5.58 -10.93
C TYR A 136 9.03 6.31 -12.07
N ASN A 137 8.33 7.40 -11.78
CA ASN A 137 7.61 8.17 -12.79
C ASN A 137 8.55 8.70 -13.89
N LEU A 138 9.72 9.21 -13.50
CA LEU A 138 10.74 9.69 -14.44
C LEU A 138 11.29 8.55 -15.31
N ALA A 139 11.57 7.40 -14.71
CA ALA A 139 12.06 6.23 -15.44
C ALA A 139 11.00 5.63 -16.38
N ALA A 140 9.74 5.57 -15.92
CA ALA A 140 8.64 5.00 -16.68
C ALA A 140 8.31 5.81 -17.95
N GLU A 141 8.48 7.13 -17.91
CA GLU A 141 8.34 8.00 -19.09
C GLU A 141 9.37 7.66 -20.17
N THR A 142 10.58 7.24 -19.78
CA THR A 142 11.67 6.92 -20.71
C THR A 142 11.63 5.46 -21.19
N VAL A 143 11.29 4.52 -20.31
CA VAL A 143 11.43 3.07 -20.55
C VAL A 143 10.10 2.39 -20.92
N GLY A 144 8.96 3.02 -20.65
CA GLY A 144 7.64 2.52 -21.05
C GLY A 144 6.87 1.72 -19.98
N GLY A 145 7.27 1.84 -18.70
CA GLY A 145 6.52 1.32 -17.54
C GLY A 145 6.61 -0.20 -17.31
N ILE A 146 5.84 -0.69 -16.33
CA ILE A 146 5.80 -2.13 -15.95
C ILE A 146 4.53 -2.78 -16.51
N ASN A 147 4.67 -3.93 -17.19
CA ASN A 147 3.51 -4.70 -17.69
C ASN A 147 2.91 -5.56 -16.56
N LEU A 148 1.60 -5.45 -16.36
CA LEU A 148 0.79 -6.26 -15.46
C LEU A 148 -0.25 -7.05 -16.26
N THR A 149 -0.56 -8.26 -15.79
CA THR A 149 -1.62 -9.11 -16.35
C THR A 149 -2.72 -9.21 -15.30
N LEU A 150 -3.86 -8.56 -15.55
CA LEU A 150 -5.02 -8.59 -14.66
C LEU A 150 -5.98 -9.70 -15.09
N ALA A 151 -6.33 -10.59 -14.17
CA ALA A 151 -7.43 -11.54 -14.34
C ALA A 151 -8.73 -10.86 -13.85
N GLY A 152 -9.73 -10.70 -14.71
CA GLY A 152 -11.03 -10.16 -14.33
C GLY A 152 -12.01 -11.26 -13.94
N GLU A 153 -12.66 -11.13 -12.79
CA GLU A 153 -13.83 -11.93 -12.38
C GLU A 153 -15.11 -11.22 -12.85
N VAL A 154 -16.03 -11.96 -13.45
CA VAL A 154 -17.33 -11.45 -13.90
C VAL A 154 -18.34 -11.64 -12.76
N PRO A 155 -19.07 -10.60 -12.31
CA PRO A 155 -20.13 -10.78 -11.31
C PRO A 155 -21.17 -11.78 -11.82
N GLY A 156 -21.40 -12.85 -11.05
CA GLY A 156 -22.50 -13.77 -11.30
C GLY A 156 -23.85 -13.06 -11.16
N PRO A 157 -24.92 -13.58 -11.77
CA PRO A 157 -26.25 -12.99 -11.63
C PRO A 157 -26.63 -12.94 -10.15
N GLU A 158 -26.98 -11.76 -9.66
CA GLU A 158 -27.61 -11.60 -8.35
C GLU A 158 -28.99 -12.28 -8.44
N ASP A 159 -29.18 -13.36 -7.68
CA ASP A 159 -30.45 -14.04 -7.54
C ASP A 159 -31.40 -13.16 -6.70
N ASP A 160 -32.22 -12.34 -7.38
CA ASP A 160 -33.43 -11.71 -6.83
C ASP A 160 -34.63 -12.67 -6.82
#